data_AF-A0A923ZFL3-F1
#
_entry.id   AF-A0A923ZFL3-F1
#
_cell.length_a   1.000
_cell.length_b   1.000
_cell.length_c   1.000
_cell.angle_alpha   90.00
_cell.angle_beta   90.00
_cell.angle_gamma   90.00
#
_symmetry.space_group_name_H-M   'P 1'
#
loop_
_entity.id
_entity.type
_entity.pdbx_description
1 polymer ?
#
loop_
_entity_poly.entity_id
_entity_poly.type
_entity_poly.pdbx_seq_one_letter_code
_entity_poly.pdbx_strand_id
1 'polypeptide(L)' 'MPFDRLTQAMDEWAAAHPDVPVEIQIGRGKYEPRHASFVRMVPVAEYRQRVAAARLFVAHAGMGSIISAIEAGKPL' A
#
# COMPACT_ATOMS: atom_id res chain seq x y z
N MET A 1 0.05 5.35 15.57
CA MET A 1 -0.65 4.03 15.54
C MET A 1 0.26 3.01 14.83
N PRO A 2 0.06 1.69 14.98
CA PRO A 2 0.90 0.68 14.30
C PRO A 2 1.01 0.89 12.78
N PHE A 3 -0.06 1.40 12.17
CA PHE A 3 -0.12 1.69 10.74
C PHE A 3 0.82 2.83 10.31
N ASP A 4 0.99 3.89 11.11
CA ASP A 4 1.92 5.00 10.79
C ASP A 4 3.36 4.49 10.63
N ARG A 5 3.75 3.49 11.44
CA ARG A 5 5.10 2.89 11.37
C ARG A 5 5.32 2.14 10.07
N LEU A 6 4.30 1.42 9.58
CA LEU A 6 4.39 0.76 8.28
C LEU A 6 4.46 1.80 7.15
N THR A 7 3.59 2.81 7.19
CA THR A 7 3.60 3.90 6.21
C THR A 7 4.96 4.58 6.14
N GLN A 8 5.56 4.89 7.29
CA GLN A 8 6.89 5.48 7.36
C GLN A 8 7.97 4.56 6.80
N ALA A 9 7.98 3.27 7.18
CA ALA A 9 8.96 2.33 6.67
C ALA A 9 8.88 2.15 5.14
N MET A 10 7.67 2.16 4.57
CA MET A 10 7.47 2.08 3.11
C MET A 10 7.87 3.38 2.40
N ASP A 11 7.64 4.55 3.01
CA ASP A 11 8.10 5.84 2.47
C ASP A 11 9.63 5.94 2.49
N GLU A 12 10.28 5.49 3.56
CA GLU A 12 11.75 5.41 3.65
C GLU A 12 12.33 4.42 2.62
N TRP A 13 11.65 3.31 2.38
CA TRP A 13 12.04 2.37 1.32
C TRP A 13 11.91 3.00 -0.07
N ALA A 14 10.83 3.76 -0.32
CA ALA A 14 10.66 4.50 -1.58
C ALA A 14 11.75 5.55 -1.78
N ALA A 15 12.17 6.24 -0.71
CA ALA A 15 13.27 7.19 -0.77
C ALA A 15 14.60 6.53 -1.21
N ALA A 16 14.84 5.28 -0.79
CA ALA A 16 16.03 4.52 -1.17
C ALA A 16 15.95 3.92 -2.58
N HIS A 17 14.76 3.87 -3.19
CA HIS A 17 14.51 3.29 -4.52
C HIS A 17 13.72 4.27 -5.40
N PRO A 18 14.30 5.44 -5.75
CA PRO A 18 13.59 6.50 -6.46
C PRO A 18 13.13 6.12 -7.88
N ASP A 19 13.67 5.04 -8.43
CA ASP A 19 13.29 4.44 -9.71
C ASP A 19 12.04 3.54 -9.61
N VAL A 20 11.63 3.17 -8.41
CA VAL A 20 10.43 2.33 -8.19
C VAL A 20 9.24 3.21 -7.81
N PRO A 21 8.17 3.25 -8.63
CA PRO A 21 6.97 3.97 -8.26
C PRO A 21 6.28 3.27 -7.08
N VAL A 22 6.10 4.00 -5.98
CA VAL A 22 5.42 3.52 -4.77
C VAL A 22 4.17 4.34 -4.52
N GLU A 23 3.07 3.63 -4.29
CA GLU A 23 1.79 4.21 -3.86
C GLU A 23 1.38 3.62 -2.52
N ILE A 24 1.02 4.48 -1.56
CA ILE A 24 0.66 4.06 -0.20
C ILE A 24 -0.76 4.53 0.12
N GLN A 25 -1.64 3.57 0.42
CA GLN A 25 -2.92 3.91 1.04
C GLN A 25 -2.72 4.17 2.52
N ILE A 26 -3.12 5.34 3.02
CA ILE A 26 -2.99 5.71 4.43
C ILE A 26 -4.33 5.87 5.14
N GLY A 27 -4.40 5.48 6.41
CA GLY A 27 -5.60 5.67 7.23
C GLY A 27 -5.72 7.09 7.81
N ARG A 28 -6.42 7.21 8.94
CA ARG A 28 -6.50 8.45 9.75
C ARG A 28 -5.23 8.68 10.61
N GLY A 29 -4.11 8.13 10.16
CA GLY A 29 -2.81 8.30 10.78
C GLY A 29 -2.31 9.73 10.69
N LYS A 30 -1.27 10.04 11.46
CA LYS A 30 -0.64 11.38 11.48
C LYS A 30 0.49 11.50 10.47
N TYR A 31 1.08 10.38 10.06
CA TYR A 31 2.21 10.40 9.14
C TYR A 31 1.71 10.49 7.70
N GLU A 32 2.25 11.45 6.96
CA GLU A 32 2.04 11.61 5.52
C GLU A 32 3.37 11.32 4.80
N PRO A 33 3.40 10.35 3.86
CA PRO A 33 4.56 10.06 3.03
C PRO A 33 5.14 11.30 2.34
N ARG A 34 6.47 11.37 2.21
CA ARG A 34 7.19 12.47 1.56
C ARG A 34 7.84 12.08 0.24
N HIS A 35 8.09 10.79 0.04
CA HIS A 35 8.82 10.25 -1.10
C HIS A 35 7.93 9.39 -2.00
N ALA A 36 6.88 8.77 -1.45
CA ALA A 36 5.87 8.03 -2.18
C ALA A 36 4.57 8.83 -2.37
N SER A 37 3.84 8.53 -3.44
CA SER A 37 2.47 9.01 -3.63
C SER A 37 1.55 8.37 -2.60
N PHE A 38 0.57 9.10 -2.07
CA PHE A 38 -0.36 8.55 -1.09
C PHE A 38 -1.80 8.99 -1.30
N VAL A 39 -2.72 8.15 -0.79
CA VAL A 39 -4.17 8.37 -0.84
C VAL A 39 -4.81 7.90 0.46
N ARG A 40 -5.81 8.63 0.96
CA ARG A 40 -6.51 8.25 2.21
C ARG A 40 -7.62 7.24 2.00
N MET A 41 -8.31 7.36 0.86
CA MET A 41 -9.42 6.49 0.50
C MET A 41 -9.44 6.36 -1.01
N VAL A 42 -9.72 5.15 -1.49
CA VAL A 42 -9.78 4.81 -2.91
C VAL A 42 -11.08 4.05 -3.14
N PRO A 43 -11.85 4.35 -4.20
CA PRO A 43 -12.99 3.52 -4.60
C PRO A 43 -12.59 2.07 -4.85
N VAL A 44 -13.47 1.12 -4.52
CA VAL A 44 -13.18 -0.33 -4.61
C VAL A 44 -12.73 -0.76 -6.02
N ALA A 45 -13.32 -0.18 -7.07
CA ALA A 45 -12.95 -0.50 -8.46
C ALA A 45 -11.50 -0.10 -8.77
N GLU A 46 -11.10 1.09 -8.34
CA GLU A 46 -9.76 1.61 -8.54
C GLU A 46 -8.73 0.87 -7.67
N TYR A 47 -9.09 0.51 -6.43
CA TYR A 47 -8.27 -0.36 -5.59
C TYR A 47 -7.95 -1.69 -6.28
N ARG A 48 -8.96 -2.35 -6.86
CA ARG A 48 -8.77 -3.62 -7.59
C ARG A 48 -7.83 -3.45 -8.78
N GLN A 49 -7.96 -2.37 -9.54
CA GLN A 49 -7.07 -2.07 -10.67
C GLN A 49 -5.63 -1.85 -10.22
N ARG A 50 -5.42 -1.07 -9.15
CA ARG A 50 -4.08 -0.81 -8.57
C ARG A 50 -3.42 -2.11 -8.07
N VAL A 51 -4.16 -2.96 -7.35
CA VAL A 51 -3.66 -4.27 -6.88
C VAL A 51 -3.34 -5.23 -8.03
N ALA A 52 -4.16 -5.24 -9.09
CA ALA A 52 -3.92 -6.06 -10.26
C ALA A 52 -2.63 -5.64 -10.99
N ALA A 53 -2.43 -4.34 -11.18
CA ALA A 53 -1.24 -3.76 -11.83
C ALA A 53 0.03 -3.82 -10.97
N ALA A 54 -0.10 -3.91 -9.65
CA ALA A 54 1.04 -3.96 -8.74
C ALA A 54 1.90 -5.23 -8.95
N ARG A 55 3.22 -5.02 -9.04
CA ARG A 55 4.23 -6.09 -9.03
C ARG A 55 4.42 -6.68 -7.64
N LEU A 56 4.28 -5.86 -6.59
CA LEU A 56 4.38 -6.24 -5.20
C LEU A 56 3.30 -5.49 -4.41
N PHE A 57 2.63 -6.18 -3.50
CA PHE A 57 1.58 -5.60 -2.66
C PHE A 57 1.92 -5.86 -1.19
N VAL A 58 2.00 -4.78 -0.41
CA VAL A 58 2.33 -4.83 1.03
C VAL A 58 1.09 -4.41 1.82
N ALA A 59 0.65 -5.26 2.75
CA ALA A 59 -0.53 -4.98 3.58
C ALA A 59 -0.26 -5.30 5.06
N HIS A 60 -0.82 -4.47 5.96
CA HIS A 60 -0.90 -4.77 7.39
C HIS A 60 -2.27 -5.36 7.71
N ALA A 61 -2.31 -6.52 8.35
CA ALA A 61 -3.49 -7.36 8.53
C ALA A 61 -4.78 -6.58 8.92
N GLY A 62 -5.74 -6.59 7.98
CA GLY A 62 -7.11 -6.08 8.10
C GLY A 62 -8.03 -6.68 7.02
N MET A 63 -8.68 -7.80 7.35
CA MET A 63 -9.88 -8.50 6.80
C MET A 63 -10.12 -8.65 5.28
N GLY A 64 -9.97 -7.64 4.42
CA GLY A 64 -10.31 -7.77 2.98
C GLY A 64 -9.13 -8.25 2.12
N SER A 65 -7.91 -7.93 2.54
CA SER A 65 -6.72 -7.99 1.69
C SER A 65 -6.07 -9.38 1.62
N ILE A 66 -6.38 -10.26 2.59
CA ILE A 66 -5.97 -11.67 2.56
C ILE A 66 -6.85 -12.46 1.60
N ILE A 67 -8.16 -12.19 1.58
CA ILE A 67 -9.15 -12.94 0.79
C ILE A 67 -8.94 -12.74 -0.72
N SER A 68 -8.70 -11.51 -1.17
CA SER A 68 -8.44 -11.25 -2.60
C SER A 68 -7.04 -11.67 -3.09
N ALA A 69 -6.04 -11.73 -2.21
CA ALA A 69 -4.72 -12.26 -2.56
C ALA A 69 -4.76 -13.78 -2.81
N ILE A 70 -5.57 -14.49 -2.02
CA ILE A 70 -5.85 -15.93 -2.16
C ILE A 70 -6.66 -16.24 -3.43
N GLU A 71 -7.61 -15.38 -3.84
CA GLU A 71 -8.43 -15.61 -5.05
C GLU A 71 -7.69 -15.34 -6.38
N ALA A 72 -6.58 -14.61 -6.36
CA ALA A 72 -5.87 -14.15 -7.56
C ALA A 72 -4.52 -14.85 -7.83
N GLY A 73 -4.12 -15.83 -7.00
CA GLY A 73 -2.91 -16.63 -7.19
C GLY A 73 -1.58 -15.84 -7.10
N LYS A 74 -1.56 -14.69 -6.43
CA LYS A 74 -0.34 -13.89 -6.24
C LYS A 74 0.39 -14.32 -4.97
N PRO A 75 1.74 -14.37 -4.98
CA PRO A 75 2.51 -14.62 -3.76
C PRO A 75 2.31 -13.46 -2.77
N LEU A 76 2.07 -13.83 -1.50
CA LEU A 76 1.96 -12.95 -0.35
C LEU A 76 3.33 -12.73 0.29
#